data_AF-A0A9D1PIA2-F1
#
_entry.id   AF-A0A9D1PIA2-F1
#
_cell.length_a   1.000
_cell.length_b   1.000
_cell.length_c   1.000
_cell.angle_alpha   90.00
_cell.angle_beta   90.00
_cell.angle_gamma   90.00
#
_symmetry.space_group_name_H-M   'P 1'
#
loop_
_entity.id
_entity.type
_entity.pdbx_description
1 polymer ?
#
loop_
_entity_poly.entity_id
_entity_poly.type
_entity_poly.pdbx_seq_one_letter_code
_entity_poly.pdbx_strand_id
1 'polypeptide(L)'
;MNDKFESMIKLIDELTDVLAKIADMKRQIIVAVREDDLGKLADCMKHEQVLSLTLRNMEQKRLKIQDELGLKQVKLSELPLKVKDADMQIKIRNAADKLSAQYKIVKSTSDAARSILECNLRRVEQTMKKMGVDPSQIQTSNAGIHTDFHA
;
A
#
# COMPACT_ATOMS: atom_id res chain seq x y z
N MET A 1 -20.98 9.45 -21.29
CA MET A 1 -20.95 9.69 -19.82
C MET A 1 -20.85 8.38 -19.04
N ASN A 2 -21.65 7.35 -19.32
CA ASN A 2 -21.57 6.05 -18.60
C ASN A 2 -20.20 5.35 -18.71
N ASP A 3 -19.55 5.39 -19.87
CA ASP A 3 -18.24 4.77 -20.10
C ASP A 3 -17.11 5.29 -19.17
N LYS A 4 -17.16 6.58 -18.81
CA LYS A 4 -16.21 7.18 -17.86
C LYS A 4 -16.46 6.74 -16.41
N PHE A 5 -17.73 6.53 -16.04
CA PHE A 5 -18.07 5.96 -14.73
C PHE A 5 -17.70 4.47 -14.66
N GLU A 6 -17.83 3.72 -15.75
CA GLU A 6 -17.34 2.32 -15.81
C GLU A 6 -15.82 2.26 -15.67
N SER A 7 -15.10 3.18 -16.31
CA SER A 7 -13.65 3.32 -16.14
C SER A 7 -13.26 3.65 -14.70
N MET A 8 -14.05 4.47 -14.00
CA MET A 8 -13.84 4.74 -12.58
C MET A 8 -14.09 3.50 -11.72
N ILE A 9 -15.14 2.72 -11.99
CA ILE A 9 -15.41 1.46 -11.25
C ILE A 9 -14.25 0.49 -11.44
N LYS A 10 -13.78 0.29 -12.68
CA LYS A 10 -12.61 -0.55 -12.97
C LYS A 10 -11.38 -0.11 -12.19
N LEU A 11 -11.14 1.21 -12.11
CA LEU A 11 -10.04 1.74 -11.32
C LEU A 11 -10.20 1.45 -9.81
N ILE A 12 -11.41 1.52 -9.27
CA ILE A 12 -11.69 1.17 -7.86
C ILE A 12 -11.45 -0.31 -7.60
N ASP A 13 -11.87 -1.18 -8.52
CA ASP A 13 -11.65 -2.62 -8.41
C ASP A 13 -10.15 -2.95 -8.49
N GLU A 14 -9.43 -2.39 -9.47
CA GLU A 14 -7.97 -2.51 -9.57
C GLU A 14 -7.27 -2.03 -8.28
N LEU A 15 -7.78 -0.95 -7.67
CA LEU A 15 -7.17 -0.39 -6.46
C LEU A 15 -7.41 -1.32 -5.27
N THR A 16 -8.58 -1.93 -5.22
CA THR A 16 -8.93 -2.96 -4.23
C THR A 16 -7.99 -4.16 -4.35
N ASP A 17 -7.68 -4.62 -5.57
CA ASP A 17 -6.75 -5.71 -5.80
C ASP A 17 -5.32 -5.37 -5.38
N VAL A 18 -4.86 -4.13 -5.66
CA VAL A 18 -3.55 -3.66 -5.20
C VAL A 18 -3.49 -3.62 -3.68
N LEU A 19 -4.54 -3.15 -3.00
CA LEU A 19 -4.63 -3.19 -1.55
C LEU A 19 -4.63 -4.63 -1.01
N ALA A 20 -5.26 -5.58 -1.71
CA ALA A 20 -5.18 -7.00 -1.35
C ALA A 20 -3.75 -7.55 -1.43
N LYS A 21 -3.02 -7.21 -2.50
CA LYS A 21 -1.59 -7.57 -2.64
C LYS A 21 -0.73 -6.95 -1.54
N ILE A 22 -1.00 -5.71 -1.15
CA ILE A 22 -0.29 -5.06 -0.02
C ILE A 22 -0.57 -5.79 1.29
N ALA A 23 -1.83 -6.15 1.56
CA ALA A 23 -2.17 -6.90 2.77
C ALA A 23 -1.45 -8.25 2.81
N ASP A 24 -1.40 -8.97 1.69
CA ASP A 24 -0.70 -10.24 1.59
C ASP A 24 0.80 -10.10 1.83
N MET A 25 1.44 -9.13 1.17
CA MET A 25 2.84 -8.80 1.39
C MET A 25 3.14 -8.46 2.86
N LYS A 26 2.28 -7.70 3.53
CA LYS A 26 2.45 -7.40 4.98
C LYS A 26 2.36 -8.67 5.83
N ARG A 27 1.54 -9.66 5.45
CA ARG A 27 1.53 -10.98 6.12
C ARG A 27 2.80 -11.78 5.85
N GLN A 28 3.32 -11.74 4.63
CA GLN A 28 4.60 -12.38 4.30
C GLN A 28 5.76 -11.80 5.11
N ILE A 29 5.78 -10.47 5.32
CA ILE A 29 6.74 -9.82 6.22
C ILE A 29 6.62 -10.38 7.65
N ILE A 30 5.40 -10.52 8.18
CA ILE A 30 5.17 -11.11 9.51
C ILE A 30 5.76 -12.52 9.61
N VAL A 31 5.58 -13.35 8.58
CA VAL A 31 6.11 -14.72 8.54
C VAL A 31 7.64 -14.71 8.43
N ALA A 32 8.21 -13.93 7.51
CA ALA A 32 9.65 -13.83 7.31
C ALA A 32 10.38 -13.37 8.58
N VAL A 33 9.84 -12.40 9.31
CA VAL A 33 10.41 -11.91 10.58
C VAL A 33 10.32 -12.96 11.70
N ARG A 34 9.28 -13.82 11.68
CA ARG A 34 9.16 -14.92 12.65
C ARG A 34 10.12 -16.06 12.35
N GLU A 35 10.40 -16.31 11.07
CA GLU A 35 11.35 -17.33 10.60
C GLU A 35 12.81 -16.83 10.61
N ASP A 36 13.05 -15.56 11.00
CA ASP A 36 14.34 -14.87 10.90
C ASP A 36 14.95 -14.95 9.47
N ASP A 37 14.08 -15.00 8.45
CA ASP A 37 14.44 -15.10 7.03
C ASP A 37 14.63 -13.71 6.39
N LEU A 38 15.88 -13.24 6.43
CA LEU A 38 16.27 -11.95 5.86
C LEU A 38 16.16 -11.91 4.33
N GLY A 39 16.26 -13.06 3.65
CA GLY A 39 16.13 -13.13 2.19
C GLY A 39 14.71 -12.84 1.74
N LYS A 40 13.74 -13.54 2.34
CA LYS A 40 12.31 -13.27 2.11
C LYS A 40 11.93 -11.85 2.50
N LEU A 41 12.48 -11.32 3.59
CA LEU A 41 12.23 -9.94 3.99
C LEU A 41 12.71 -8.92 2.94
N ALA A 42 13.90 -9.12 2.37
CA ALA A 42 14.43 -8.26 1.31
C ALA A 42 13.57 -8.29 0.04
N ASP A 43 13.07 -9.45 -0.35
CA ASP A 43 12.17 -9.57 -1.50
C ASP A 43 10.80 -8.94 -1.24
N CYS A 44 10.28 -9.07 -0.01
CA CYS A 44 9.07 -8.35 0.41
C CYS A 44 9.25 -6.82 0.30
N MET A 45 10.42 -6.28 0.67
CA MET A 45 10.70 -4.85 0.55
C MET A 45 10.75 -4.38 -0.91
N LYS A 46 11.33 -5.16 -1.83
CA LYS A 46 11.29 -4.85 -3.27
C LYS A 46 9.86 -4.83 -3.80
N HIS A 47 9.04 -5.80 -3.39
CA HIS A 47 7.63 -5.82 -3.77
C HIS A 47 6.86 -4.62 -3.21
N GLU A 48 7.16 -4.17 -1.99
CA GLU A 48 6.57 -2.95 -1.42
C GLU A 48 6.85 -1.72 -2.28
N GLN A 49 8.08 -1.60 -2.78
CA GLN A 49 8.47 -0.51 -3.68
C GLN A 49 7.71 -0.54 -5.00
N VAL A 50 7.56 -1.71 -5.63
CA VAL A 50 6.79 -1.88 -6.88
C VAL A 50 5.30 -1.54 -6.66
N LEU A 51 4.72 -1.99 -5.55
CA LEU A 51 3.33 -1.69 -5.20
C LEU A 51 3.12 -0.19 -4.94
N SER A 52 4.10 0.48 -4.30
CA SER A 52 4.07 1.94 -4.07
C SER A 52 4.04 2.73 -5.38
N LEU A 53 4.86 2.34 -6.36
CA LEU A 53 4.84 2.94 -7.69
C LEU A 53 3.51 2.69 -8.41
N THR A 54 2.96 1.48 -8.26
CA THR A 54 1.65 1.13 -8.84
C THR A 54 0.54 2.01 -8.28
N LEU A 55 0.48 2.18 -6.95
CA LEU A 55 -0.48 3.08 -6.30
C LEU A 55 -0.38 4.52 -6.81
N ARG A 56 0.84 5.03 -6.97
CA ARG A 56 1.07 6.38 -7.52
C ARG A 56 0.53 6.52 -8.95
N ASN A 57 0.77 5.52 -9.80
CA ASN A 57 0.26 5.52 -11.18
C ASN A 57 -1.28 5.46 -11.21
N MET A 58 -1.88 4.67 -10.32
CA MET A 58 -3.34 4.59 -10.18
C MET A 58 -3.95 5.90 -9.71
N GLU A 59 -3.29 6.59 -8.77
CA GLU A 59 -3.72 7.90 -8.30
C GLU A 59 -3.68 8.94 -9.43
N GLN A 60 -2.65 8.90 -10.29
CA GLN A 60 -2.61 9.75 -11.48
C GLN A 60 -3.76 9.43 -12.45
N LYS A 61 -4.07 8.15 -12.68
CA LYS A 61 -5.24 7.74 -13.49
C LYS A 61 -6.54 8.26 -12.88
N ARG A 62 -6.71 8.16 -11.55
CA ARG A 62 -7.87 8.66 -10.82
C ARG A 62 -8.08 10.15 -11.08
N LEU A 63 -7.02 10.94 -10.94
CA LEU A 63 -7.07 12.39 -11.15
C LEU A 63 -7.45 12.74 -12.60
N LYS A 64 -6.92 12.01 -13.59
CA LYS A 64 -7.28 12.19 -15.01
C LYS A 64 -8.77 11.91 -15.25
N ILE A 65 -9.28 10.76 -14.79
CA ILE A 65 -10.69 10.39 -14.98
C ILE A 65 -11.62 11.38 -14.26
N GLN A 66 -11.24 11.85 -13.06
CA GLN A 66 -12.01 12.87 -12.34
C GLN A 66 -12.05 14.21 -13.08
N ASP A 67 -10.93 14.61 -13.69
CA ASP A 67 -10.88 15.82 -14.51
C ASP A 67 -11.79 15.70 -15.75
N GLU A 68 -11.71 14.57 -16.43
CA GLU A 68 -12.54 14.26 -17.60
C GLU A 68 -14.04 14.16 -17.30
N LEU A 69 -14.41 13.89 -16.05
CA LEU A 69 -15.80 13.89 -15.56
C LEU A 69 -16.27 15.27 -15.09
N GLY A 70 -15.38 16.28 -15.06
CA GLY A 70 -15.67 17.60 -14.48
C GLY A 70 -15.87 17.54 -12.95
N LEU A 71 -15.42 16.48 -12.30
CA LEU A 71 -15.58 16.20 -10.87
C LEU A 71 -14.27 16.44 -10.10
N LYS A 72 -13.48 17.43 -10.53
CA LYS A 72 -12.24 17.83 -9.85
C LYS A 72 -12.51 18.02 -8.35
N GLN A 73 -11.75 17.29 -7.53
CA GLN A 73 -11.82 17.27 -6.05
C GLN A 73 -13.01 16.55 -5.39
N VAL A 74 -13.88 15.88 -6.14
CA VAL A 74 -14.93 15.05 -5.51
C VAL A 74 -14.30 13.79 -4.92
N LYS A 75 -14.62 13.49 -3.66
CA LYS A 75 -14.12 12.27 -3.01
C LYS A 75 -14.75 11.04 -3.67
N LEU A 76 -14.01 9.94 -3.72
CA LEU A 76 -14.52 8.64 -4.19
C LEU A 76 -15.81 8.22 -3.46
N SER A 77 -15.93 8.57 -2.18
CA SER A 77 -17.14 8.33 -1.37
C SER A 77 -18.35 9.17 -1.78
N GLU A 78 -18.14 10.30 -2.46
CA GLU A 78 -19.19 11.22 -2.92
C GLU A 78 -19.58 10.96 -4.38
N LEU A 79 -18.81 10.12 -5.08
CA LEU A 79 -19.04 9.74 -6.47
C LEU A 79 -20.42 9.10 -6.72
N PRO A 80 -20.96 8.21 -5.84
CA PRO A 80 -22.31 7.67 -5.99
C PRO A 80 -23.41 8.74 -5.98
N LEU A 81 -23.20 9.87 -5.30
CA LEU A 81 -24.19 10.95 -5.20
C LEU A 81 -24.28 11.80 -6.47
N LYS A 82 -23.30 11.67 -7.37
CA LYS A 82 -23.23 12.42 -8.64
C LYS A 82 -23.77 11.62 -9.83
N VAL A 83 -24.12 10.36 -9.62
CA VAL A 83 -24.59 9.45 -10.66
C VAL A 83 -26.12 9.52 -10.70
N LYS A 84 -26.67 9.86 -11.87
CA LYS A 84 -28.13 9.96 -12.07
C LYS A 84 -28.79 8.59 -12.32
N ASP A 85 -28.00 7.60 -12.72
CA ASP A 85 -28.42 6.24 -13.03
C ASP A 85 -28.36 5.35 -11.76
N ALA A 86 -29.48 4.75 -11.39
CA ALA A 86 -29.62 3.96 -10.17
C ALA A 86 -28.76 2.69 -10.18
N ASP A 87 -28.67 1.99 -11.32
CA ASP A 87 -27.87 0.76 -11.42
C ASP A 87 -26.38 1.07 -11.30
N MET A 88 -25.96 2.17 -11.91
CA MET A 88 -24.58 2.63 -11.89
C MET A 88 -24.18 3.15 -10.50
N GLN A 89 -25.11 3.81 -9.80
CA GLN A 89 -24.92 4.25 -8.43
C GLN A 89 -24.68 3.07 -7.48
N ILE A 90 -25.46 1.99 -7.61
CA ILE A 90 -25.29 0.77 -6.82
C ILE A 90 -23.92 0.14 -7.08
N LYS A 91 -23.49 0.03 -8.34
CA LYS A 91 -22.17 -0.53 -8.69
C LYS A 91 -21.02 0.26 -8.07
N ILE A 92 -21.04 1.58 -8.16
CA ILE A 92 -19.99 2.45 -7.58
C ILE A 92 -19.99 2.34 -6.06
N ARG A 93 -21.16 2.30 -5.43
CA ARG A 93 -21.26 2.10 -3.97
C ARG A 93 -20.66 0.77 -3.54
N ASN A 94 -21.00 -0.32 -4.23
CA ASN A 94 -20.45 -1.64 -3.94
C ASN A 94 -18.93 -1.68 -4.11
N ALA A 95 -18.39 -1.04 -5.15
CA ALA A 95 -16.94 -0.94 -5.36
C ALA A 95 -16.26 -0.11 -4.25
N ALA A 96 -16.85 1.02 -3.85
CA ALA A 96 -16.35 1.84 -2.76
C ALA A 96 -16.38 1.13 -1.40
N ASP A 97 -17.43 0.35 -1.13
CA ASP A 97 -17.57 -0.43 0.09
C ASP A 97 -16.51 -1.55 0.17
N LYS A 98 -16.25 -2.24 -0.95
CA LYS A 98 -15.16 -3.21 -1.07
C LYS A 98 -13.80 -2.57 -0.83
N LEU A 99 -13.52 -1.43 -1.46
CA LEU A 99 -12.27 -0.70 -1.27
C LEU A 99 -12.07 -0.29 0.20
N SER A 100 -13.13 0.21 0.85
CA SER A 100 -13.10 0.60 2.26
C SER A 100 -12.84 -0.60 3.20
N ALA A 101 -13.48 -1.74 2.94
CA ALA A 101 -13.23 -2.98 3.68
C ALA A 101 -11.76 -3.43 3.51
N GLN A 102 -11.26 -3.41 2.28
CA GLN A 102 -9.89 -3.83 1.99
C GLN A 102 -8.85 -2.90 2.61
N TYR A 103 -9.10 -1.59 2.61
CA TYR A 103 -8.25 -0.62 3.28
C TYR A 103 -8.12 -0.88 4.79
N LYS A 104 -9.22 -1.26 5.46
CA LYS A 104 -9.18 -1.63 6.88
C LYS A 104 -8.29 -2.85 7.14
N ILE A 105 -8.32 -3.84 6.24
CA ILE A 105 -7.47 -5.05 6.31
C ILE A 105 -6.00 -4.68 6.13
N VAL A 106 -5.67 -3.83 5.15
CA VAL A 106 -4.29 -3.35 4.95
C VAL A 106 -3.81 -2.63 6.19
N LYS A 107 -4.63 -1.75 6.77
CA LYS A 107 -4.27 -1.00 7.98
C LYS A 107 -3.97 -1.92 9.16
N SER A 108 -4.89 -2.83 9.48
CA SER A 108 -4.70 -3.76 10.60
C SER A 108 -3.49 -4.67 10.42
N THR A 109 -3.26 -5.16 9.18
CA THR A 109 -2.11 -6.02 8.88
C THR A 109 -0.80 -5.24 8.93
N SER A 110 -0.79 -3.97 8.49
CA SER A 110 0.38 -3.10 8.56
C SER A 110 0.75 -2.79 10.00
N ASP A 111 -0.24 -2.52 10.87
CA ASP A 111 -0.02 -2.28 12.30
C ASP A 111 0.58 -3.53 12.98
N ALA A 112 0.08 -4.72 12.65
CA ALA A 112 0.62 -5.98 13.15
C ALA A 112 2.06 -6.25 12.68
N ALA A 113 2.34 -6.04 11.38
CA ALA A 113 3.68 -6.20 10.83
C ALA A 113 4.69 -5.25 11.48
N ARG A 114 4.28 -3.99 11.68
CA ARG A 114 5.10 -2.98 12.38
C ARG A 114 5.43 -3.40 13.80
N SER A 115 4.44 -3.82 14.58
CA SER A 115 4.64 -4.26 15.97
C SER A 115 5.63 -5.43 16.06
N ILE A 116 5.56 -6.39 15.13
CA ILE A 116 6.45 -7.54 15.08
C ILE A 116 7.87 -7.15 14.68
N LEU A 117 8.03 -6.28 13.68
CA LEU A 117 9.33 -5.72 13.30
C LEU A 117 9.99 -4.95 14.44
N GLU A 118 9.23 -4.10 15.15
CA GLU A 118 9.73 -3.34 16.30
C GLU A 118 10.17 -4.29 17.44
N CYS A 119 9.42 -5.36 17.70
CA CYS A 119 9.81 -6.38 18.69
C CYS A 119 11.09 -7.12 18.29
N ASN A 120 11.20 -7.56 17.02
CA ASN A 120 12.38 -8.26 16.52
C ASN A 120 13.61 -7.34 16.59
N LEU A 121 13.48 -6.06 16.19
CA LEU A 121 14.55 -5.08 16.26
C LEU A 121 15.03 -4.86 17.71
N ARG A 122 14.12 -4.69 18.67
CA ARG A 122 14.48 -4.58 20.10
C ARG A 122 15.23 -5.81 20.61
N ARG A 123 14.84 -7.01 20.17
CA ARG A 123 15.51 -8.27 20.53
C ARG A 123 16.93 -8.31 19.97
N VAL A 124 17.13 -7.87 18.73
CA VAL A 124 18.45 -7.74 18.11
C VAL A 124 19.31 -6.72 18.87
N GLU A 125 18.79 -5.53 19.14
CA GLU A 125 19.49 -4.49 19.92
C GLU A 125 19.91 -4.96 21.32
N GLN A 126 19.03 -5.67 22.04
CA GLN A 126 19.35 -6.25 23.35
C GLN A 126 20.46 -7.30 23.26
N THR A 127 20.45 -8.12 22.20
CA THR A 127 21.48 -9.14 21.97
C THR A 127 22.82 -8.49 21.69
N MET A 128 22.84 -7.42 20.89
CA MET A 128 24.05 -6.66 20.58
C MET A 128 24.65 -5.98 21.83
N LYS A 129 23.80 -5.35 22.65
CA LYS A 129 24.22 -4.77 23.94
C LYS A 129 24.83 -5.83 24.87
N LYS A 130 24.26 -7.04 24.92
CA LYS A 130 24.82 -8.17 25.70
C LYS A 130 26.18 -8.64 25.18
N MET A 131 26.44 -8.49 23.89
CA MET A 131 27.75 -8.78 23.27
C MET A 131 28.75 -7.62 23.43
N GLY A 132 28.41 -6.57 24.18
CA GLY A 132 29.25 -5.38 24.36
C GLY A 132 29.34 -4.48 23.13
N VAL A 133 28.46 -4.70 22.14
CA VAL A 133 28.36 -3.88 20.94
C VAL A 133 27.28 -2.83 21.16
N ASP A 134 27.68 -1.56 21.13
CA ASP A 134 26.74 -0.45 21.28
C ASP A 134 26.00 -0.23 19.95
N PRO A 135 24.67 -0.48 19.86
CA PRO A 135 23.94 -0.37 18.59
C PRO A 135 23.96 1.06 18.02
N SER A 136 24.20 2.05 18.87
CA SER A 136 24.41 3.47 18.54
C SER A 136 25.66 3.73 17.70
N GLN A 137 26.64 2.83 17.73
CA GLN A 137 27.94 2.97 17.05
C GLN A 137 27.98 2.23 15.70
N ILE A 138 26.99 1.40 15.41
CA ILE A 138 26.85 0.77 14.10
C ILE A 138 26.23 1.80 13.18
N GLN A 139 27.09 2.62 12.58
CA GLN A 139 26.70 3.43 11.44
C GLN A 139 26.22 2.46 10.35
N THR A 140 24.96 2.57 9.97
CA THR A 140 24.52 2.02 8.69
C THR A 140 25.36 2.72 7.64
N SER A 141 26.37 2.02 7.12
CA SER A 141 27.10 2.43 5.94
C SER A 141 26.11 2.36 4.76
N ASN A 142 25.19 3.32 4.68
CA ASN A 142 24.56 3.72 3.44
C ASN A 142 25.63 4.45 2.61
N ALA A 143 26.69 3.73 2.24
CA ALA A 143 27.48 4.09 1.08
C ALA A 143 26.50 4.04 -0.10
N GLY A 144 26.27 5.19 -0.70
CA GLY A 144 25.11 5.48 -1.53
C GLY A 144 24.81 4.42 -2.57
N ILE A 145 23.60 3.88 -2.51
CA ILE A 145 22.90 3.47 -3.73
C ILE A 145 22.48 4.78 -4.40
N HIS A 146 23.42 5.35 -5.17
CA HIS A 146 23.14 6.37 -6.16
C HIS A 146 22.35 5.69 -7.27
N THR A 147 21.02 5.62 -7.13
CA THR A 147 20.16 5.41 -8.29
C THR A 147 20.13 6.72 -9.04
N ASP A 148 21.04 6.84 -10.01
CA ASP A 148 21.04 7.89 -11.01
C ASP A 148 19.82 7.66 -11.92
N PHE A 149 18.76 8.43 -11.67
CA PHE A 149 17.60 8.52 -12.56
C PHE A 149 17.33 9.99 -12.80
N HIS A 150 18.11 10.57 -13.71
CA HIS A 150 17.81 11.83 -14.39
C HIS A 150 17.43 11.53 -15.85
N ALA A 151 16.45 12.31 -16.32
CA ALA A 151 15.85 12.38 -17.66
C ALA A 151 14.69 11.41 -17.95
#